data_AF-A0A182ELZ9-F1
#
_entry.id   AF-A0A182ELZ9-F1
#
_cell.length_a   1.000
_cell.length_b   1.000
_cell.length_c   1.000
_cell.angle_alpha   90.00
_cell.angle_beta   90.00
_cell.angle_gamma   90.00
#
_symmetry.space_group_name_H-M   'P 1'
#
loop_
_entity.id
_entity.type
_entity.pdbx_description
1 polymer ?
#
loop_
_entity_poly.entity_id
_entity_poly.type
_entity_poly.pdbx_seq_one_letter_code
_entity_poly.pdbx_strand_id
1 'polypeptide(L)'
;MYIIDPDGSGPLPETYAYCENGKTIVTHNMPDSTIIHSKDLGDIHMIVNYKLFNDELLQSLKNHSESCSQAIQYTCRMAPLNFDKMKTWFTSISNEFFGGLGGVDGTCPCQGAKCAKCNCDSGGVTVDHGVMTGSQVPIRGIYGLNDPSVDKGYMTLGPLICAGSAGQSAAYTMTVRKRFNSIEIGTWDGGMLSFEFRTYLESATILSSTDEIITITMIERTFYLQIDSQINLALIPQSRKNDGYWHRIIVDIRDGSVRFSVDDTVMTTIIKPHSFSNIHLSIGGGRYGFLGCIRQIYLNDKLQEVHRILQGECMNQCESYDCQHESRCEEDFISDTVHCVCKNAIVHSGHLCQN
;
A
#
# COMPACT_ATOMS: atom_id res chain seq x y z
N MET A 1 -16.16 -8.47 -10.90
CA MET A 1 -15.20 -7.47 -11.39
C MET A 1 -15.61 -6.16 -10.73
N TYR A 2 -14.68 -5.45 -10.10
CA TYR A 2 -14.92 -4.27 -9.29
C TYR A 2 -14.14 -3.09 -9.85
N ILE A 3 -14.68 -1.87 -9.71
CA ILE A 3 -13.93 -0.65 -9.97
C ILE A 3 -12.90 -0.49 -8.85
N ILE A 4 -11.67 -0.22 -9.23
CA ILE A 4 -10.58 0.12 -8.33
C ILE A 4 -9.89 1.39 -8.80
N ASP A 5 -9.29 2.07 -7.84
CA ASP A 5 -8.53 3.29 -8.03
C ASP A 5 -7.14 3.07 -7.41
N PRO A 6 -6.14 2.62 -8.20
CA PRO A 6 -4.86 2.16 -7.67
C PRO A 6 -4.01 3.26 -7.01
N ASP A 7 -4.11 4.50 -7.46
CA ASP A 7 -3.42 5.68 -6.90
C ASP A 7 -4.34 6.59 -6.07
N GLY A 8 -5.62 6.22 -5.94
CA GLY A 8 -6.56 6.99 -5.15
C GLY A 8 -6.84 8.33 -5.81
N SER A 9 -6.74 9.43 -5.07
CA SER A 9 -7.03 10.71 -5.71
C SER A 9 -5.97 11.12 -6.75
N GLY A 10 -4.91 10.35 -7.04
CA GLY A 10 -3.86 10.67 -8.02
C GLY A 10 -4.33 10.93 -9.47
N PRO A 11 -3.41 11.09 -10.44
CA PRO A 11 -3.75 11.46 -11.80
C PRO A 11 -4.23 10.28 -12.67
N LEU A 12 -4.07 9.02 -12.23
CA LEU A 12 -4.45 7.87 -13.04
C LEU A 12 -5.97 7.67 -13.01
N PRO A 13 -6.54 7.15 -14.11
CA PRO A 13 -7.96 6.86 -14.14
C PRO A 13 -8.30 5.59 -13.35
N GLU A 14 -9.53 5.53 -12.84
CA GLU A 14 -10.11 4.30 -12.31
C GLU A 14 -10.05 3.16 -13.34
N THR A 15 -9.87 1.93 -12.86
CA THR A 15 -9.85 0.72 -13.68
C THR A 15 -10.66 -0.41 -13.05
N TYR A 16 -10.67 -1.59 -13.66
CA TYR A 16 -11.41 -2.74 -13.18
C TYR A 16 -10.49 -3.93 -12.91
N ALA A 17 -10.67 -4.56 -11.75
CA ALA A 17 -9.97 -5.79 -11.37
C ALA A 17 -10.94 -6.84 -10.81
N TYR A 18 -10.47 -8.08 -10.69
CA TYR A 18 -11.16 -9.09 -9.89
C TYR A 18 -10.64 -9.03 -8.46
N CYS A 19 -11.54 -9.03 -7.47
CA CYS A 19 -11.17 -8.97 -6.06
C CYS A 19 -11.76 -10.16 -5.31
N GLU A 20 -10.93 -10.88 -4.56
CA GLU A 20 -11.34 -12.06 -3.79
C GLU A 20 -10.51 -12.16 -2.51
N ASN A 21 -11.17 -12.24 -1.35
CA ASN A 21 -10.53 -12.41 -0.03
C ASN A 21 -9.38 -11.42 0.23
N GLY A 22 -9.58 -10.13 -0.08
CA GLY A 22 -8.58 -9.08 0.10
C GLY A 22 -7.44 -9.09 -0.92
N LYS A 23 -7.57 -9.85 -2.01
CA LYS A 23 -6.60 -9.91 -3.11
C LYS A 23 -7.14 -9.28 -4.38
N THR A 24 -6.32 -8.46 -5.03
CA THR A 24 -6.55 -7.91 -6.37
C THR A 24 -5.89 -8.81 -7.41
N ILE A 25 -6.66 -9.30 -8.36
CA ILE A 25 -6.24 -10.28 -9.37
C ILE A 25 -6.36 -9.64 -10.76
N VAL A 26 -5.23 -9.55 -11.47
CA VAL A 26 -5.12 -8.95 -12.81
C VAL A 26 -4.61 -9.98 -13.81
N THR A 27 -5.49 -10.41 -14.72
CA THR A 27 -5.19 -11.39 -15.78
C THR A 27 -4.43 -10.76 -16.95
N HIS A 28 -3.72 -11.57 -17.73
CA HIS A 28 -2.96 -11.13 -18.90
C HIS A 28 -3.38 -11.84 -20.20
N ASN A 29 -2.75 -11.46 -21.32
CA ASN A 29 -3.00 -11.99 -22.66
C ASN A 29 -2.29 -13.32 -22.99
N MET A 30 -1.32 -13.78 -22.19
CA MET A 30 -0.63 -15.06 -22.45
C MET A 30 -1.55 -16.26 -22.17
N PRO A 31 -1.79 -17.15 -23.15
CA PRO A 31 -2.53 -18.39 -22.94
C PRO A 31 -1.75 -19.43 -22.12
N ASP A 32 -2.49 -20.31 -21.44
CA ASP A 32 -1.90 -21.47 -20.76
C ASP A 32 -1.18 -22.39 -21.76
N SER A 33 -0.08 -23.00 -21.31
CA SER A 33 0.74 -23.91 -22.12
C SER A 33 1.26 -23.29 -23.43
N THR A 34 1.63 -22.01 -23.38
CA THR A 34 2.29 -21.32 -24.50
C THR A 34 3.64 -21.98 -24.80
N ILE A 35 3.89 -22.34 -26.06
CA ILE A 35 5.18 -22.90 -26.47
C ILE A 35 6.27 -21.81 -26.44
N ILE A 36 7.34 -22.05 -25.70
CA ILE A 36 8.49 -21.13 -25.59
C ILE A 36 9.80 -21.74 -26.08
N HIS A 37 9.85 -23.08 -26.22
CA HIS A 37 10.98 -23.82 -26.79
C HIS A 37 10.47 -24.88 -27.76
N SER A 38 11.01 -24.92 -28.97
CA SER A 38 10.83 -26.04 -29.91
C SER A 38 11.85 -25.97 -31.06
N LYS A 39 12.17 -27.11 -31.69
CA LYS A 39 13.05 -27.17 -32.88
C LYS A 39 12.60 -26.26 -34.02
N ASP A 40 11.29 -26.19 -34.20
CA ASP A 40 10.65 -25.45 -35.28
C ASP A 40 10.27 -24.03 -34.85
N LEU A 41 10.51 -23.67 -33.59
CA LEU A 41 10.27 -22.33 -33.05
C LEU A 41 11.57 -21.53 -33.21
N GLY A 42 11.50 -20.37 -33.88
CA GLY A 42 12.59 -19.39 -33.85
C GLY A 42 12.78 -18.80 -32.45
N ASP A 43 13.66 -17.81 -32.31
CA ASP A 43 13.76 -17.05 -31.07
C ASP A 43 12.39 -16.41 -30.76
N ILE A 44 11.93 -16.56 -29.51
CA ILE A 44 10.65 -16.02 -29.05
C ILE A 44 10.88 -14.87 -28.09
N HIS A 45 10.09 -13.83 -28.31
CA HIS A 45 9.89 -12.72 -27.39
C HIS A 45 8.39 -12.48 -27.25
N MET A 46 7.85 -12.81 -26.08
CA MET A 46 6.45 -12.60 -25.76
C MET A 46 6.31 -11.37 -24.87
N ILE A 47 5.44 -10.45 -25.29
CA ILE A 47 5.05 -9.28 -24.51
C ILE A 47 3.74 -9.59 -23.78
N VAL A 48 3.82 -9.53 -22.45
CA VAL A 48 2.68 -9.74 -21.55
C VAL A 48 1.99 -8.40 -21.31
N ASN A 49 0.69 -8.37 -21.62
CA ASN A 49 -0.19 -7.22 -21.40
C ASN A 49 -1.30 -7.61 -20.43
N TYR A 50 -1.54 -6.75 -19.46
CA TYR A 50 -2.51 -6.97 -18.39
C TYR A 50 -3.85 -6.33 -18.75
N LYS A 51 -4.92 -7.09 -18.56
CA LYS A 51 -6.27 -6.71 -18.96
C LYS A 51 -6.71 -5.46 -18.19
N LEU A 52 -6.99 -4.37 -18.92
CA LEU A 52 -7.42 -3.05 -18.40
C LEU A 52 -6.35 -2.30 -17.60
N PHE A 53 -5.08 -2.70 -17.67
CA PHE A 53 -4.00 -2.02 -16.97
C PHE A 53 -2.89 -1.61 -17.94
N ASN A 54 -2.49 -0.35 -17.88
CA ASN A 54 -1.23 0.12 -18.45
C ASN A 54 -0.11 0.01 -17.40
N ASP A 55 1.13 0.34 -17.77
CA ASP A 55 2.29 0.18 -16.89
C ASP A 55 2.22 1.08 -15.65
N GLU A 56 1.65 2.28 -15.78
CA GLU A 56 1.47 3.22 -14.66
C GLU A 56 0.47 2.67 -13.62
N LEU A 57 -0.67 2.12 -14.06
CA LEU A 57 -1.66 1.48 -13.19
C LEU A 57 -1.09 0.23 -12.51
N LEU A 58 -0.29 -0.58 -13.21
CA LEU A 58 0.36 -1.74 -12.61
C LEU A 58 1.40 -1.34 -11.57
N GLN A 59 2.20 -0.31 -11.87
CA GLN A 59 3.20 0.20 -10.94
C GLN A 59 2.53 0.82 -9.71
N SER A 60 1.43 1.57 -9.89
CA SER A 60 0.65 2.12 -8.79
C SER A 60 0.05 1.02 -7.91
N LEU A 61 -0.59 0.01 -8.51
CA LEU A 61 -1.13 -1.14 -7.77
C LEU A 61 -0.03 -1.85 -6.96
N LYS A 62 1.14 -2.06 -7.57
CA LYS A 62 2.29 -2.68 -6.90
C LYS A 62 2.81 -1.85 -5.74
N ASN A 63 2.92 -0.53 -5.89
CA ASN A 63 3.43 0.36 -4.86
C ASN A 63 2.47 0.52 -3.67
N HIS A 64 1.16 0.40 -3.91
CA HIS A 64 0.15 0.53 -2.87
C HIS A 64 -0.23 -0.79 -2.20
N SER A 65 0.19 -1.92 -2.75
CA SER A 65 -0.03 -3.25 -2.17
C SER A 65 1.12 -3.65 -1.25
N GLU A 66 0.81 -4.36 -0.17
CA GLU A 66 1.83 -4.89 0.74
C GLU A 66 2.68 -5.97 0.06
N SER A 67 2.04 -6.80 -0.75
CA SER A 67 2.72 -7.82 -1.53
C SER A 67 2.06 -8.02 -2.88
N CYS A 68 2.88 -8.33 -3.87
CA CYS A 68 2.44 -8.78 -5.18
C CYS A 68 3.23 -10.03 -5.57
N SER A 69 2.55 -10.97 -6.22
CA SER A 69 3.13 -12.22 -6.66
C SER A 69 2.55 -12.70 -7.98
N GLN A 70 3.29 -13.54 -8.67
CA GLN A 70 2.84 -14.17 -9.92
C GLN A 70 3.39 -15.59 -10.02
N ALA A 71 2.50 -16.56 -10.17
CA ALA A 71 2.87 -17.95 -10.35
C ALA A 71 3.32 -18.21 -11.79
N ILE A 72 4.31 -19.08 -11.96
CA ILE A 72 4.81 -19.52 -13.25
C ILE A 72 5.02 -21.03 -13.24
N GLN A 73 4.66 -21.68 -14.34
CA GLN A 73 4.86 -23.11 -14.53
C GLN A 73 5.52 -23.34 -15.90
N TYR A 74 6.49 -24.25 -15.92
CA TYR A 74 7.13 -24.70 -17.15
C TYR A 74 7.06 -26.22 -17.24
N THR A 75 6.54 -26.73 -18.34
CA THR A 75 6.45 -28.17 -18.63
C THR A 75 7.30 -28.45 -19.85
N CYS A 76 8.28 -29.33 -19.71
CA CYS A 76 9.21 -29.63 -20.78
C CYS A 76 9.20 -31.10 -21.16
N ARG A 77 9.57 -31.34 -22.42
CA ARG A 77 9.98 -32.60 -22.97
C ARG A 77 11.34 -32.35 -23.63
N MET A 78 12.43 -32.74 -22.97
CA MET A 78 13.80 -32.48 -23.40
C MET A 78 14.02 -31.03 -23.87
N ALA A 79 13.55 -30.07 -23.07
CA ALA A 79 13.65 -28.64 -23.38
C ALA A 79 14.13 -27.88 -22.12
N PRO A 80 15.44 -27.88 -21.85
CA PRO A 80 16.01 -27.17 -20.71
C PRO A 80 15.76 -25.66 -20.79
N LEU A 81 15.56 -25.02 -19.63
CA LEU A 81 15.40 -23.57 -19.52
C LEU A 81 16.75 -22.86 -19.70
N ASN A 82 17.84 -23.46 -19.19
CA ASN A 82 19.21 -22.95 -19.33
C ASN A 82 19.31 -21.44 -19.00
N PHE A 83 18.77 -21.03 -17.86
CA PHE A 83 18.85 -19.66 -17.37
C PHE A 83 20.32 -19.19 -17.23
N ASP A 84 21.21 -20.09 -16.78
CA ASP A 84 22.65 -19.88 -16.64
C ASP A 84 23.36 -19.55 -17.97
N LYS A 85 22.78 -19.96 -19.09
CA LYS A 85 23.29 -19.70 -20.45
C LYS A 85 22.51 -18.61 -21.17
N MET A 86 21.62 -17.90 -20.48
CA MET A 86 20.69 -16.92 -21.05
C MET A 86 19.94 -17.45 -22.28
N LYS A 87 19.47 -18.71 -22.20
CA LYS A 87 18.58 -19.27 -23.22
C LYS A 87 17.11 -18.96 -22.93
N THR A 88 16.78 -18.76 -21.66
CA THR A 88 15.48 -18.26 -21.22
C THR A 88 15.73 -17.14 -20.23
N TRP A 89 14.93 -16.07 -20.28
CA TRP A 89 14.93 -15.02 -19.26
C TRP A 89 13.62 -14.25 -19.30
N PHE A 90 13.46 -13.34 -18.35
CA PHE A 90 12.28 -12.52 -18.18
C PHE A 90 12.64 -11.05 -17.98
N THR A 91 11.67 -10.20 -18.25
CA THR A 91 11.69 -8.79 -17.79
C THR A 91 10.41 -8.47 -17.03
N SER A 92 10.50 -7.61 -16.02
CA SER A 92 9.33 -7.07 -15.32
C SER A 92 8.99 -5.65 -15.77
N ILE A 93 7.82 -5.14 -15.37
CA ILE A 93 7.46 -3.72 -15.60
C ILE A 93 8.41 -2.75 -14.87
N SER A 94 9.13 -3.23 -13.85
CA SER A 94 10.13 -2.44 -13.13
C SER A 94 11.49 -2.45 -13.83
N ASN A 95 11.54 -2.89 -15.10
CA ASN A 95 12.75 -3.06 -15.91
C ASN A 95 13.80 -3.99 -15.28
N GLU A 96 13.39 -4.89 -14.38
CA GLU A 96 14.29 -5.92 -13.87
C GLU A 96 14.46 -6.99 -14.94
N PHE A 97 15.71 -7.36 -15.20
CA PHE A 97 16.08 -8.53 -15.99
C PHE A 97 16.45 -9.66 -15.02
N PHE A 98 15.86 -10.84 -15.20
CA PHE A 98 16.16 -11.99 -14.34
C PHE A 98 15.98 -13.31 -15.09
N GLY A 99 16.68 -14.33 -14.63
CA GLY A 99 16.66 -15.67 -15.22
C GLY A 99 16.46 -16.73 -14.16
N GLY A 100 15.22 -17.01 -13.77
CA GLY A 100 14.91 -18.02 -12.75
C GLY A 100 13.42 -18.08 -12.48
N LEU A 101 12.97 -19.08 -11.72
CA LEU A 101 11.56 -19.24 -11.33
C LEU A 101 11.38 -19.04 -9.82
N GLY A 102 11.59 -17.83 -9.31
CA GLY A 102 11.36 -17.51 -7.88
C GLY A 102 12.49 -17.95 -6.93
N GLY A 103 13.68 -18.18 -7.49
CA GLY A 103 14.92 -18.44 -6.75
C GLY A 103 15.99 -17.40 -7.07
N VAL A 104 17.25 -17.73 -6.80
CA VAL A 104 18.41 -16.97 -7.29
C VAL A 104 18.49 -17.12 -8.82
N ASP A 105 19.02 -16.12 -9.52
CA ASP A 105 19.32 -16.24 -10.96
C ASP A 105 20.05 -17.55 -11.27
N GLY A 106 19.59 -18.22 -12.33
CA GLY A 106 20.03 -19.54 -12.76
C GLY A 106 19.25 -20.72 -12.16
N THR A 107 18.30 -20.50 -11.25
CA THR A 107 17.67 -21.58 -10.48
C THR A 107 16.14 -21.56 -10.44
N CYS A 108 15.57 -22.73 -10.12
CA CYS A 108 14.17 -22.87 -9.71
C CYS A 108 14.03 -22.55 -8.19
N PRO A 109 12.82 -22.51 -7.60
CA PRO A 109 12.64 -22.04 -6.23
C PRO A 109 13.57 -22.73 -5.23
N CYS A 110 14.20 -21.94 -4.36
CA CYS A 110 15.11 -22.45 -3.34
C CYS A 110 14.32 -23.03 -2.15
N GLN A 111 14.81 -24.11 -1.56
CA GLN A 111 14.35 -24.59 -0.25
C GLN A 111 15.34 -24.12 0.82
N GLY A 112 14.99 -23.04 1.52
CA GLY A 112 15.92 -22.36 2.43
C GLY A 112 17.09 -21.75 1.66
N ALA A 113 18.33 -22.03 2.09
CA ALA A 113 19.55 -21.56 1.42
C ALA A 113 20.01 -22.47 0.24
N LYS A 114 19.29 -23.56 -0.06
CA LYS A 114 19.66 -24.49 -1.12
C LYS A 114 18.82 -24.23 -2.36
N CYS A 115 19.47 -23.71 -3.39
CA CYS A 115 18.90 -23.52 -4.73
C CYS A 115 19.43 -24.63 -5.64
N ALA A 116 18.56 -25.21 -6.47
CA ALA A 116 18.92 -26.28 -7.40
C ALA A 116 18.62 -25.85 -8.84
N LYS A 117 19.28 -26.52 -9.79
CA LYS A 117 18.89 -26.43 -11.20
C LYS A 117 17.44 -26.88 -11.37
N CYS A 118 16.77 -26.34 -12.39
CA CYS A 118 15.41 -26.72 -12.72
C CYS A 118 15.36 -28.18 -13.18
N ASN A 119 14.26 -28.86 -12.89
CA ASN A 119 14.05 -30.25 -13.29
C ASN A 119 14.13 -30.41 -14.81
N CYS A 120 13.67 -29.42 -15.56
CA CYS A 120 13.77 -29.39 -17.02
C CYS A 120 15.21 -29.30 -17.54
N ASP A 121 16.15 -28.79 -16.74
CA ASP A 121 17.57 -28.74 -17.13
C ASP A 121 18.26 -30.11 -17.00
N SER A 122 17.63 -31.06 -16.30
CA SER A 122 18.14 -32.42 -16.12
C SER A 122 17.72 -33.40 -17.24
N GLY A 123 16.85 -32.96 -18.16
CA GLY A 123 16.32 -33.76 -19.26
C GLY A 123 15.09 -34.61 -18.89
N GLY A 124 14.48 -35.25 -19.89
CA GLY A 124 13.26 -36.05 -19.72
C GLY A 124 11.95 -35.26 -19.91
N VAL A 125 10.86 -35.78 -19.33
CA VAL A 125 9.55 -35.09 -19.26
C VAL A 125 9.33 -34.67 -17.81
N THR A 126 9.44 -33.38 -17.54
CA THR A 126 9.40 -32.84 -16.18
C THR A 126 8.60 -31.53 -16.13
N VAL A 127 8.34 -31.06 -14.92
CA VAL A 127 7.62 -29.82 -14.65
C VAL A 127 8.39 -29.04 -13.59
N ASP A 128 8.49 -27.74 -13.81
CA ASP A 128 9.01 -26.76 -12.86
C ASP A 128 7.93 -25.74 -12.53
N HIS A 129 7.93 -25.29 -11.28
CA HIS A 129 7.01 -24.28 -10.77
C HIS A 129 7.80 -23.19 -10.07
N GLY A 130 7.29 -21.97 -10.07
CA GLY A 130 7.84 -20.86 -9.30
C GLY A 130 6.80 -19.81 -8.96
N VAL A 131 7.14 -18.97 -8.00
CA VAL A 131 6.36 -17.79 -7.62
C VAL A 131 7.30 -16.60 -7.62
N MET A 132 7.03 -15.65 -8.51
CA MET A 132 7.80 -14.42 -8.64
C MET A 132 7.23 -13.38 -7.68
N THR A 133 8.09 -12.55 -7.09
CA THR A 133 7.70 -11.51 -6.11
C THR A 133 8.59 -10.26 -6.25
N GLY A 134 8.25 -9.18 -5.54
CA GLY A 134 9.12 -8.01 -5.46
C GLY A 134 9.32 -7.31 -6.79
N SER A 135 10.57 -7.03 -7.17
CA SER A 135 10.91 -6.36 -8.43
C SER A 135 10.58 -7.22 -9.67
N GLN A 136 10.47 -8.55 -9.53
CA GLN A 136 10.29 -9.50 -10.65
C GLN A 136 8.84 -9.54 -11.18
N VAL A 137 7.91 -8.88 -10.50
CA VAL A 137 6.50 -8.83 -10.88
C VAL A 137 6.01 -7.40 -11.11
N PRO A 138 4.93 -7.23 -11.89
CA PRO A 138 4.42 -8.16 -12.91
C PRO A 138 5.44 -8.44 -14.03
N ILE A 139 5.44 -9.67 -14.56
CA ILE A 139 6.25 -10.06 -15.73
C ILE A 139 5.73 -9.31 -16.96
N ARG A 140 6.65 -8.70 -17.71
CA ARG A 140 6.40 -7.91 -18.93
C ARG A 140 6.88 -8.64 -20.18
N GLY A 141 8.05 -9.26 -20.12
CA GLY A 141 8.66 -9.96 -21.24
C GLY A 141 9.07 -11.38 -20.86
N ILE A 142 8.82 -12.33 -21.77
CA ILE A 142 9.30 -13.70 -21.69
C ILE A 142 10.11 -13.98 -22.95
N TYR A 143 11.34 -14.45 -22.77
CA TYR A 143 12.29 -14.64 -23.85
C TYR A 143 12.80 -16.08 -23.87
N GLY A 144 12.88 -16.65 -25.08
CA GLY A 144 13.46 -17.96 -25.32
C GLY A 144 14.29 -17.93 -26.60
N LEU A 145 15.57 -18.30 -26.52
CA LEU A 145 16.40 -18.49 -27.71
C LEU A 145 16.21 -19.89 -28.26
N ASN A 146 16.13 -19.99 -29.58
CA ASN A 146 16.03 -21.26 -30.26
C ASN A 146 17.25 -22.14 -29.94
N ASP A 147 16.97 -23.43 -29.79
CA ASP A 147 17.95 -24.49 -29.69
C ASP A 147 17.44 -25.70 -30.48
N PRO A 148 17.99 -25.98 -31.68
CA PRO A 148 17.55 -27.09 -32.53
C PRO A 148 17.67 -28.48 -31.86
N SER A 149 18.39 -28.59 -30.74
CA SER A 149 18.56 -29.84 -30.00
C SER A 149 17.41 -30.17 -29.04
N VAL A 150 16.52 -29.21 -28.74
CA VAL A 150 15.41 -29.38 -27.77
C VAL A 150 14.15 -29.91 -28.43
N ASP A 151 13.25 -30.59 -27.72
CA ASP A 151 11.97 -31.06 -28.30
C ASP A 151 10.85 -30.02 -28.12
N LYS A 152 10.23 -29.92 -26.93
CA LYS A 152 9.18 -28.92 -26.66
C LYS A 152 9.17 -28.45 -25.20
N GLY A 153 8.97 -27.16 -25.02
CA GLY A 153 8.78 -26.50 -23.73
C GLY A 153 7.56 -25.59 -23.72
N TYR A 154 6.69 -25.77 -22.74
CA TYR A 154 5.44 -25.03 -22.58
C TYR A 154 5.46 -24.24 -21.28
N MET A 155 5.11 -22.97 -21.34
CA MET A 155 5.05 -22.08 -20.20
C MET A 155 3.61 -21.64 -19.94
N THR A 156 3.25 -21.57 -18.66
CA THR A 156 1.99 -21.01 -18.17
C THR A 156 2.32 -19.94 -17.15
N LEU A 157 1.72 -18.77 -17.30
CA LEU A 157 1.85 -17.64 -16.39
C LEU A 157 0.50 -17.42 -15.69
N GLY A 158 0.53 -17.28 -14.37
CA GLY A 158 -0.64 -16.93 -13.58
C GLY A 158 -0.93 -15.43 -13.62
N PRO A 159 -2.12 -15.00 -13.15
CA PRO A 159 -2.42 -13.58 -13.02
C PRO A 159 -1.46 -12.89 -12.05
N LEU A 160 -1.32 -11.57 -12.16
CA LEU A 160 -0.73 -10.77 -11.09
C LEU A 160 -1.71 -10.77 -9.91
N ILE A 161 -1.23 -11.18 -8.74
CA ILE A 161 -2.01 -11.20 -7.50
C ILE A 161 -1.35 -10.27 -6.50
N CYS A 162 -2.03 -9.19 -6.13
CA CYS A 162 -1.59 -8.25 -5.12
C CYS A 162 -2.51 -8.28 -3.90
N ALA A 163 -1.97 -8.11 -2.70
CA ALA A 163 -2.71 -8.20 -1.45
C ALA A 163 -2.18 -7.20 -0.42
N GLY A 164 -3.04 -6.88 0.56
CA GLY A 164 -2.73 -5.93 1.63
C GLY A 164 -2.58 -4.49 1.13
N SER A 165 -2.24 -3.58 2.04
CA SER A 165 -1.94 -2.19 1.73
C SER A 165 -0.60 -1.81 2.32
N ALA A 166 0.35 -1.37 1.48
CA ALA A 166 1.70 -1.04 1.92
C ALA A 166 1.70 -0.03 3.08
N GLY A 167 0.82 0.97 2.99
CA GLY A 167 0.66 2.04 3.98
C GLY A 167 0.15 1.58 5.35
N GLN A 168 -0.32 0.35 5.48
CA GLN A 168 -0.81 -0.23 6.75
C GLN A 168 0.24 -1.11 7.44
N SER A 169 1.39 -1.36 6.82
CA SER A 169 2.47 -2.12 7.45
C SER A 169 3.19 -1.30 8.54
N ALA A 170 3.96 -1.99 9.39
CA ALA A 170 4.70 -1.36 10.50
C ALA A 170 5.70 -0.28 10.03
N ALA A 171 6.23 -0.39 8.81
CA ALA A 171 7.17 0.59 8.25
C ALA A 171 6.52 1.95 7.95
N TYR A 172 5.20 1.99 7.83
CA TYR A 172 4.40 3.18 7.49
C TYR A 172 3.40 3.56 8.60
N THR A 173 3.50 2.92 9.76
CA THR A 173 2.63 3.16 10.92
C THR A 173 3.46 3.64 12.10
N MET A 174 3.06 4.76 12.71
CA MET A 174 3.69 5.32 13.90
C MET A 174 2.70 5.55 15.05
N THR A 175 3.20 5.49 16.28
CA THR A 175 2.47 5.89 17.49
C THR A 175 3.09 7.17 18.08
N VAL A 176 2.29 8.22 18.18
CA VAL A 176 2.66 9.50 18.78
C VAL A 176 2.33 9.47 20.27
N ARG A 177 3.37 9.29 21.10
CA ARG A 177 3.25 9.14 22.55
C ARG A 177 3.44 10.44 23.34
N LYS A 178 4.00 11.48 22.70
CA LYS A 178 4.27 12.78 23.32
C LYS A 178 3.35 13.84 22.73
N ARG A 179 2.23 14.12 23.41
CA ARG A 179 1.14 14.96 22.88
C ARG A 179 1.59 16.26 22.23
N PHE A 180 2.50 17.00 22.87
CA PHE A 180 2.91 18.34 22.40
C PHE A 180 4.21 18.34 21.58
N ASN A 181 4.74 17.17 21.23
CA ASN A 181 5.85 17.09 20.29
C ASN A 181 5.33 17.22 18.85
N SER A 182 6.16 17.78 17.98
CA SER A 182 6.03 17.66 16.53
C SER A 182 6.92 16.55 16.01
N ILE A 183 6.44 15.82 15.00
CA ILE A 183 7.19 14.78 14.31
C ILE A 183 7.22 15.15 12.83
N GLU A 184 8.40 15.50 12.33
CA GLU A 184 8.57 15.83 10.91
C GLU A 184 8.31 14.60 10.03
N ILE A 185 7.50 14.77 9.00
CA ILE A 185 7.09 13.69 8.08
C ILE A 185 7.59 13.90 6.64
N GLY A 186 8.19 15.06 6.36
CA GLY A 186 8.76 15.40 5.06
C GLY A 186 8.33 16.77 4.56
N THR A 187 8.65 17.05 3.30
CA THR A 187 8.29 18.28 2.62
C THR A 187 7.11 18.08 1.68
N TRP A 188 6.26 19.10 1.59
CA TRP A 188 5.09 19.13 0.71
C TRP A 188 5.19 20.28 -0.29
N ASP A 189 4.82 20.01 -1.53
CA ASP A 189 4.92 20.93 -2.67
C ASP A 189 3.56 21.44 -3.16
N GLY A 190 2.49 21.20 -2.40
CA GLY A 190 1.14 21.59 -2.77
C GLY A 190 0.34 20.51 -3.49
N GLY A 191 0.92 19.33 -3.76
CA GLY A 191 0.21 18.19 -4.33
C GLY A 191 -0.79 17.53 -3.35
N MET A 192 -1.23 16.32 -3.68
CA MET A 192 -2.10 15.55 -2.79
C MET A 192 -1.36 15.19 -1.49
N LEU A 193 -1.99 15.50 -0.36
CA LEU A 193 -1.62 15.08 0.98
C LEU A 193 -2.71 14.14 1.51
N SER A 194 -2.34 12.94 1.94
CA SER A 194 -3.29 12.07 2.66
C SER A 194 -2.60 11.26 3.74
N PHE A 195 -3.34 10.93 4.78
CA PHE A 195 -2.88 10.04 5.85
C PHE A 195 -4.08 9.52 6.64
N GLU A 196 -3.87 8.44 7.39
CA GLU A 196 -4.84 7.93 8.34
C GLU A 196 -4.42 8.26 9.76
N PHE A 197 -5.37 8.61 10.62
CA PHE A 197 -5.15 8.87 12.03
C PHE A 197 -6.12 8.08 12.90
N ARG A 198 -5.69 7.83 14.14
CA ARG A 198 -6.47 7.18 15.20
C ARG A 198 -6.21 7.91 16.51
N THR A 199 -7.25 8.38 17.20
CA THR A 199 -7.12 9.12 18.47
C THR A 199 -8.39 9.04 19.30
N TYR A 200 -8.28 9.36 20.60
CA TYR A 200 -9.41 9.61 21.51
C TYR A 200 -9.50 11.08 21.94
N LEU A 201 -8.55 11.94 21.53
CA LEU A 201 -8.54 13.35 21.90
C LEU A 201 -9.79 14.07 21.37
N GLU A 202 -10.45 14.87 22.22
CA GLU A 202 -11.54 15.75 21.77
C GLU A 202 -11.04 16.94 20.96
N SER A 203 -9.78 17.35 21.13
CA SER A 203 -9.16 18.41 20.33
C SER A 203 -7.69 18.11 20.07
N ALA A 204 -7.28 18.23 18.82
CA ALA A 204 -5.94 17.87 18.36
C ALA A 204 -5.48 18.76 17.20
N THR A 205 -4.20 19.11 17.19
CA THR A 205 -3.51 19.61 15.99
C THR A 205 -2.92 18.38 15.32
N ILE A 206 -3.60 17.86 14.30
CA ILE A 206 -3.23 16.60 13.67
C ILE A 206 -2.00 16.80 12.78
N LEU A 207 -2.00 17.88 12.00
CA LEU A 207 -0.91 18.25 11.12
C LEU A 207 -0.65 19.75 11.20
N SER A 208 0.61 20.15 11.19
CA SER A 208 1.04 21.54 11.09
C SER A 208 2.34 21.64 10.32
N SER A 209 2.54 22.73 9.58
CA SER A 209 3.84 23.10 9.05
C SER A 209 4.64 23.96 10.03
N THR A 210 5.97 23.96 9.89
CA THR A 210 6.88 24.73 10.76
C THR A 210 6.68 26.24 10.69
N ASP A 211 6.18 26.72 9.55
CA ASP A 211 5.90 28.12 9.22
C ASP A 211 4.41 28.49 9.39
N GLU A 212 3.59 27.57 9.89
CA GLU A 212 2.14 27.71 10.07
C GLU A 212 1.36 28.01 8.75
N ILE A 213 1.99 27.77 7.59
CA ILE A 213 1.33 27.87 6.28
C ILE A 213 0.15 26.91 6.17
N ILE A 214 0.27 25.67 6.65
CA ILE A 214 -0.82 24.71 6.63
C ILE A 214 -1.02 24.09 8.00
N THR A 215 -2.27 24.09 8.46
CA THR A 215 -2.66 23.39 9.69
C THR A 215 -3.97 22.64 9.51
N ILE A 216 -4.01 21.44 10.09
CA ILE A 216 -5.22 20.61 10.20
C ILE A 216 -5.48 20.39 11.69
N THR A 217 -6.59 20.93 12.17
CA THR A 217 -6.99 20.80 13.58
C THR A 217 -8.36 20.16 13.67
N MET A 218 -8.56 19.36 14.71
CA MET A 218 -9.86 18.86 15.13
C MET A 218 -10.20 19.54 16.44
N ILE A 219 -11.36 20.16 16.52
CA ILE A 219 -11.90 20.76 17.75
C ILE A 219 -13.32 20.20 17.93
N GLU A 220 -13.47 19.38 18.96
CA GLU A 220 -14.65 18.56 19.24
C GLU A 220 -14.99 17.65 18.06
N ARG A 221 -15.93 18.06 17.21
CA ARG A 221 -16.35 17.32 16.01
C ARG A 221 -15.96 18.02 14.71
N THR A 222 -15.49 19.26 14.78
CA THR A 222 -15.20 20.07 13.59
C THR A 222 -13.72 19.94 13.23
N PHE A 223 -13.46 19.62 11.97
CA PHE A 223 -12.15 19.65 11.37
C PHE A 223 -11.95 20.96 10.64
N TYR A 224 -10.81 21.60 10.88
CA TYR A 224 -10.41 22.83 10.23
C TYR A 224 -9.18 22.59 9.38
N LEU A 225 -9.24 23.03 8.12
CA LEU A 225 -8.08 23.14 7.25
C LEU A 225 -7.81 24.63 7.04
N GLN A 226 -6.62 25.07 7.45
CA GLN A 226 -6.13 26.41 7.21
C GLN A 226 -4.93 26.34 6.28
N ILE A 227 -4.96 27.13 5.21
CA ILE A 227 -3.83 27.29 4.28
C ILE A 227 -3.60 28.80 4.07
N ASP A 228 -2.48 29.28 4.58
CA ASP A 228 -2.13 30.71 4.69
C ASP A 228 -3.29 31.53 5.27
N SER A 229 -3.47 32.74 4.75
CA SER A 229 -4.64 33.59 4.95
C SER A 229 -5.75 33.36 3.92
N GLN A 230 -5.56 32.43 2.97
CA GLN A 230 -6.47 32.25 1.83
C GLN A 230 -7.61 31.28 2.14
N ILE A 231 -7.31 30.21 2.87
CA ILE A 231 -8.24 29.10 3.09
C ILE A 231 -8.45 28.92 4.59
N ASN A 232 -9.72 28.89 4.98
CA ASN A 232 -10.16 28.50 6.32
C ASN A 232 -11.45 27.69 6.17
N LEU A 233 -11.30 26.39 5.95
CA LEU A 233 -12.42 25.47 5.80
C LEU A 233 -12.78 24.85 7.14
N ALA A 234 -14.08 24.68 7.36
CA ALA A 234 -14.62 23.91 8.47
C ALA A 234 -15.45 22.75 7.90
N LEU A 235 -15.19 21.54 8.39
CA LEU A 235 -15.81 20.30 7.95
C LEU A 235 -16.31 19.54 9.18
N ILE A 236 -17.57 19.11 9.17
CA ILE A 236 -18.20 18.40 10.30
C ILE A 236 -18.62 17.01 9.80
N PRO A 237 -17.89 15.93 10.14
CA PRO A 237 -18.25 14.57 9.73
C PRO A 237 -19.55 14.10 10.39
N GLN A 238 -20.19 13.07 9.81
CA GLN A 238 -21.47 12.50 10.31
C GLN A 238 -21.34 11.79 11.66
N SER A 239 -20.16 11.28 12.00
CA SER A 239 -19.83 10.73 13.32
C SER A 239 -18.66 11.50 13.92
N ARG A 240 -18.42 11.32 15.23
CA ARG A 240 -17.16 11.75 15.83
C ARG A 240 -16.02 10.89 15.26
N LYS A 241 -14.81 11.45 15.23
CA LYS A 241 -13.59 10.83 14.68
C LYS A 241 -12.49 10.68 15.72
N ASN A 242 -12.86 10.79 16.99
CA ASN A 242 -12.05 10.48 18.15
C ASN A 242 -12.57 9.20 18.83
N ASP A 243 -13.04 8.24 18.02
CA ASP A 243 -13.72 7.03 18.45
C ASP A 243 -12.77 5.82 18.58
N GLY A 244 -11.47 6.03 18.37
CA GLY A 244 -10.48 4.96 18.43
C GLY A 244 -10.40 4.10 17.18
N TYR A 245 -11.06 4.45 16.07
CA TYR A 245 -10.87 3.80 14.78
C TYR A 245 -9.95 4.61 13.85
N TRP A 246 -9.50 3.96 12.77
CA TRP A 246 -8.72 4.63 11.73
C TRP A 246 -9.64 5.49 10.86
N HIS A 247 -9.26 6.75 10.68
CA HIS A 247 -9.93 7.70 9.81
C HIS A 247 -8.95 8.33 8.84
N ARG A 248 -9.41 8.60 7.62
CA ARG A 248 -8.56 9.12 6.54
C ARG A 248 -8.81 10.60 6.33
N ILE A 249 -7.74 11.38 6.29
CA ILE A 249 -7.74 12.78 5.86
C ILE A 249 -7.13 12.88 4.48
N ILE A 250 -7.75 13.66 3.60
CA ILE A 250 -7.20 14.02 2.28
C ILE A 250 -7.29 15.53 2.12
N VAL A 251 -6.17 16.14 1.71
CA VAL A 251 -6.10 17.49 1.17
C VAL A 251 -5.57 17.36 -0.25
N ASP A 252 -6.38 17.76 -1.22
CA ASP A 252 -6.02 17.68 -2.64
C ASP A 252 -6.21 19.05 -3.29
N ILE A 253 -5.13 19.59 -3.87
CA ILE A 253 -5.12 20.91 -4.50
C ILE A 253 -4.86 20.73 -5.98
N ARG A 254 -5.89 20.93 -6.80
CA ARG A 254 -5.83 20.76 -8.27
C ARG A 254 -6.71 21.76 -8.97
N ASP A 255 -6.24 22.23 -10.12
CA ASP A 255 -6.98 23.07 -11.05
C ASP A 255 -7.62 24.31 -10.39
N GLY A 256 -6.91 24.93 -9.44
CA GLY A 256 -7.38 26.10 -8.68
C GLY A 256 -8.46 25.78 -7.65
N SER A 257 -8.67 24.51 -7.31
CA SER A 257 -9.58 24.05 -6.27
C SER A 257 -8.85 23.32 -5.16
N VAL A 258 -9.37 23.43 -3.94
CA VAL A 258 -8.92 22.67 -2.77
C VAL A 258 -10.07 21.77 -2.34
N ARG A 259 -9.80 20.46 -2.28
CA ARG A 259 -10.68 19.46 -1.71
C ARG A 259 -10.11 19.02 -0.36
N PHE A 260 -10.91 19.16 0.69
CA PHE A 260 -10.62 18.66 2.03
C PHE A 260 -11.62 17.58 2.38
N SER A 261 -11.17 16.38 2.75
CA SER A 261 -12.05 15.32 3.19
C SER A 261 -11.58 14.65 4.48
N VAL A 262 -12.57 14.22 5.26
CA VAL A 262 -12.40 13.35 6.44
C VAL A 262 -13.37 12.19 6.26
N ASP A 263 -12.81 11.00 6.00
CA ASP A 263 -13.52 9.84 5.46
C ASP A 263 -14.39 10.26 4.24
N ASP A 264 -15.68 9.94 4.27
CA ASP A 264 -16.62 10.24 3.18
C ASP A 264 -17.14 11.68 3.19
N THR A 265 -16.81 12.48 4.21
CA THR A 265 -17.26 13.87 4.28
C THR A 265 -16.26 14.75 3.54
N VAL A 266 -16.74 15.53 2.56
CA VAL A 266 -15.90 16.33 1.66
C VAL A 266 -16.36 17.79 1.66
N MET A 267 -15.40 18.71 1.65
CA MET A 267 -15.60 20.14 1.42
C MET A 267 -14.67 20.60 0.29
N THR A 268 -15.16 21.47 -0.59
CA THR A 268 -14.40 22.01 -1.71
C THR A 268 -14.47 23.53 -1.74
N THR A 269 -13.37 24.19 -2.10
CA THR A 269 -13.32 25.63 -2.33
C THR A 269 -12.36 25.98 -3.46
N ILE A 270 -12.35 27.24 -3.86
CA ILE A 270 -11.42 27.79 -4.86
C ILE A 270 -10.24 28.42 -4.13
N ILE A 271 -9.04 28.20 -4.65
CA ILE A 271 -7.82 28.86 -4.19
C ILE A 271 -7.25 29.70 -5.34
N LYS A 272 -6.67 30.86 -5.00
CA LYS A 272 -5.95 31.64 -6.02
C LYS A 272 -4.70 30.86 -6.44
N PRO A 273 -4.20 31.06 -7.67
CA PRO A 273 -2.93 30.47 -8.07
C PRO A 273 -1.87 30.77 -7.01
N HIS A 274 -1.36 29.71 -6.39
CA HIS A 274 -0.38 29.77 -5.32
C HIS A 274 0.63 28.66 -5.55
N SER A 275 1.91 28.98 -5.42
CA SER A 275 2.99 28.02 -5.57
C SER A 275 3.50 27.65 -4.20
N PHE A 276 3.25 26.42 -3.79
CA PHE A 276 3.84 25.84 -2.60
C PHE A 276 5.21 25.26 -2.97
N SER A 277 6.23 25.48 -2.15
CA SER A 277 7.53 24.86 -2.38
C SER A 277 8.21 24.52 -1.07
N ASN A 278 8.46 23.24 -0.84
CA ASN A 278 9.21 22.70 0.29
C ASN A 278 8.66 23.08 1.67
N ILE A 279 7.35 22.98 1.86
CA ILE A 279 6.75 23.20 3.18
C ILE A 279 7.04 22.00 4.06
N HIS A 280 7.76 22.20 5.16
CA HIS A 280 8.07 21.13 6.11
C HIS A 280 6.84 20.81 6.95
N LEU A 281 6.32 19.59 6.80
CA LEU A 281 5.15 19.11 7.50
C LEU A 281 5.52 18.30 8.73
N SER A 282 4.72 18.45 9.78
CA SER A 282 4.82 17.66 11.00
C SER A 282 3.45 17.16 11.44
N ILE A 283 3.43 15.96 12.02
CA ILE A 283 2.31 15.48 12.82
C ILE A 283 2.40 16.09 14.22
N GLY A 284 1.26 16.49 14.77
CA GLY A 284 1.22 17.11 16.09
C GLY A 284 1.68 18.56 16.06
N GLY A 285 2.31 18.99 17.16
CA GLY A 285 2.66 20.39 17.35
C GLY A 285 1.43 21.30 17.55
N GLY A 286 1.61 22.59 17.25
CA GLY A 286 0.58 23.62 17.39
C GLY A 286 -0.04 23.72 18.80
N ARG A 287 -1.25 24.28 18.86
CA ARG A 287 -1.92 24.61 20.12
C ARG A 287 -2.44 23.39 20.90
N TYR A 288 -2.95 22.38 20.20
CA TYR A 288 -3.67 21.27 20.83
C TYR A 288 -2.83 19.98 20.93
N GLY A 289 -1.72 19.89 20.19
CA GLY A 289 -0.90 18.69 20.09
C GLY A 289 -1.63 17.51 19.44
N PHE A 290 -0.95 16.38 19.33
CA PHE A 290 -1.52 15.12 18.86
C PHE A 290 -1.04 13.94 19.71
N LEU A 291 -1.97 13.07 20.11
CA LEU A 291 -1.70 11.82 20.79
C LEU A 291 -2.56 10.75 20.10
N GLY A 292 -1.93 9.66 19.66
CA GLY A 292 -2.60 8.65 18.86
C GLY A 292 -1.66 8.01 17.85
N CYS A 293 -2.22 7.47 16.78
CA CYS A 293 -1.45 6.84 15.73
C CYS A 293 -1.69 7.50 14.38
N ILE A 294 -0.67 7.42 13.53
CA ILE A 294 -0.71 7.87 12.14
C ILE A 294 -0.18 6.74 11.27
N ARG A 295 -0.80 6.53 10.11
CA ARG A 295 -0.26 5.65 9.07
C ARG A 295 -0.58 6.16 7.67
N GLN A 296 -0.05 5.46 6.67
CA GLN A 296 -0.36 5.70 5.26
C GLN A 296 -0.13 7.16 4.84
N ILE A 297 0.96 7.77 5.32
CA ILE A 297 1.30 9.16 4.98
C ILE A 297 1.73 9.21 3.52
N TYR A 298 0.96 9.90 2.70
CA TYR A 298 1.20 10.10 1.28
C TYR A 298 1.45 11.59 1.03
N LEU A 299 2.66 11.91 0.55
CA LEU A 299 3.13 13.25 0.23
C LEU A 299 3.75 13.24 -1.18
N ASN A 300 3.34 14.19 -2.03
CA ASN A 300 3.89 14.40 -3.37
C ASN A 300 3.97 13.08 -4.18
N ASP A 301 2.86 12.37 -4.25
CA ASP A 301 2.73 11.07 -4.95
C ASP A 301 3.64 9.95 -4.43
N LYS A 302 4.03 10.04 -3.15
CA LYS A 302 4.87 9.04 -2.50
C LYS A 302 4.43 8.72 -1.09
N LEU A 303 4.31 7.42 -0.83
CA LEU A 303 4.13 6.87 0.51
C LEU A 303 5.42 7.03 1.34
N GLN A 304 5.31 7.66 2.51
CA GLN A 304 6.42 8.04 3.37
C GLN A 304 6.64 7.01 4.48
N GLU A 305 7.81 6.38 4.48
CA GLU A 305 8.23 5.54 5.60
C GLU A 305 8.40 6.37 6.87
N VAL A 306 7.90 5.86 7.99
CA VAL A 306 8.07 6.53 9.28
C VAL A 306 9.43 6.18 9.88
N HIS A 307 9.99 7.09 10.66
CA HIS A 307 11.31 6.89 11.30
C HIS A 307 11.30 5.63 12.18
N ARG A 308 12.33 4.79 12.10
CA ARG A 308 12.39 3.46 12.77
C ARG A 308 12.07 3.47 14.27
N ILE A 309 12.44 4.53 14.98
CA ILE A 309 12.18 4.69 16.42
C ILE A 309 10.67 4.83 16.73
N LEU A 310 9.90 5.32 15.76
CA LEU A 310 8.46 5.56 15.88
C LEU A 310 7.62 4.43 15.29
N GLN A 311 8.24 3.49 14.55
CA GLN A 311 7.56 2.36 13.90
C GLN A 311 6.88 1.47 14.93
N GLY A 312 5.67 1.05 14.62
CA GLY A 312 4.91 0.10 15.43
C GLY A 312 3.54 -0.16 14.81
N GLU A 313 2.94 -1.32 15.11
CA GLU A 313 1.70 -1.75 14.46
C GLU A 313 0.44 -1.00 14.96
N CYS A 314 0.58 -0.16 16.01
CA CYS A 314 -0.54 0.54 16.67
C CYS A 314 -1.78 -0.37 16.85
N MET A 315 -1.56 -1.51 17.51
CA MET A 315 -2.61 -2.49 17.74
C MET A 315 -3.77 -1.90 18.54
N ASN A 316 -4.99 -2.34 18.21
CA ASN A 316 -6.20 -1.98 18.94
C ASN A 316 -6.32 -2.84 20.20
N GLN A 317 -5.78 -2.37 21.32
CA GLN A 317 -5.92 -2.99 22.64
C GLN A 317 -7.38 -3.16 23.05
N CYS A 318 -8.26 -2.25 22.63
CA CYS A 318 -9.70 -2.36 22.93
C CYS A 318 -10.39 -3.54 22.23
N GLU A 319 -9.77 -4.22 21.26
CA GLU A 319 -10.29 -5.49 20.73
C GLU A 319 -10.15 -6.66 21.70
N SER A 320 -9.22 -6.56 22.64
CA SER A 320 -8.95 -7.61 23.63
C SER A 320 -9.56 -7.30 25.01
N TYR A 321 -10.24 -6.15 25.16
CA TYR A 321 -10.75 -5.67 26.43
C TYR A 321 -12.25 -5.33 26.36
N ASP A 322 -13.03 -6.08 27.15
CA ASP A 322 -14.48 -5.91 27.21
C ASP A 322 -14.91 -5.02 28.39
N CYS A 323 -15.36 -3.81 28.07
CA CYS A 323 -16.02 -2.93 29.03
C CYS A 323 -17.48 -3.37 29.25
N GLN A 324 -17.94 -3.41 30.50
CA GLN A 324 -19.30 -3.83 30.84
C GLN A 324 -20.35 -2.75 30.51
N HIS A 325 -21.60 -3.18 30.39
CA HIS A 325 -22.76 -2.29 30.22
C HIS A 325 -22.67 -1.37 28.98
N GLU A 326 -22.12 -1.87 27.87
CA GLU A 326 -21.89 -1.10 26.64
C GLU A 326 -21.08 0.19 26.87
N SER A 327 -20.19 0.17 27.86
CA SER A 327 -19.29 1.28 28.16
C SER A 327 -18.19 1.37 27.10
N ARG A 328 -17.65 2.57 26.91
CA ARG A 328 -16.64 2.82 25.88
C ARG A 328 -15.26 2.40 26.38
N CYS A 329 -14.51 1.64 25.59
CA CYS A 329 -13.09 1.40 25.83
C CYS A 329 -12.28 2.53 25.18
N GLU A 330 -11.31 3.08 25.92
CA GLU A 330 -10.35 4.05 25.41
C GLU A 330 -8.92 3.62 25.74
N GLU A 331 -8.03 3.72 24.76
CA GLU A 331 -6.61 3.44 24.93
C GLU A 331 -5.86 4.68 25.39
N ASP A 332 -4.93 4.48 26.31
CA ASP A 332 -3.89 5.45 26.63
C ASP A 332 -2.62 5.12 25.84
N PHE A 333 -2.42 5.84 24.74
CA PHE A 333 -1.25 5.71 23.88
C PHE A 333 0.08 6.02 24.57
N ILE A 334 0.09 6.64 25.75
CA ILE A 334 1.33 6.90 26.51
C ILE A 334 1.78 5.63 27.22
N SER A 335 0.84 4.95 27.89
CA SER A 335 1.13 3.79 28.75
C SER A 335 0.86 2.44 28.09
N ASP A 336 0.27 2.41 26.89
CA ASP A 336 -0.28 1.21 26.23
C ASP A 336 -1.29 0.46 27.12
N THR A 337 -2.03 1.21 27.94
CA THR A 337 -3.10 0.65 28.78
C THR A 337 -4.48 1.04 28.23
N VAL A 338 -5.52 0.38 28.71
CA VAL A 338 -6.90 0.72 28.38
C VAL A 338 -7.65 1.16 29.63
N HIS A 339 -8.69 1.97 29.43
CA HIS A 339 -9.63 2.30 30.48
C HIS A 339 -11.06 2.32 29.94
N CYS A 340 -12.01 1.91 30.77
CA CYS A 340 -13.42 1.94 30.42
C CYS A 340 -14.05 3.26 30.89
N VAL A 341 -14.64 3.99 29.96
CA VAL A 341 -15.46 5.18 30.21
C VAL A 341 -16.91 4.73 30.34
N CYS A 342 -17.39 4.72 31.58
CA CYS A 342 -18.71 4.18 31.89
C CYS A 342 -19.83 4.97 31.24
N LYS A 343 -20.74 4.27 30.55
CA LYS A 343 -21.90 4.87 29.88
C LYS A 343 -22.75 5.72 30.82
N ASN A 344 -22.87 5.30 32.09
CA ASN A 344 -23.48 6.05 33.16
C ASN A 344 -22.55 6.11 34.38
N ALA A 345 -21.79 7.18 34.51
CA ALA A 345 -20.84 7.37 35.61
C ALA A 345 -21.49 7.58 37.00
N ILE A 346 -22.82 7.73 37.07
CA ILE A 346 -23.56 7.85 38.34
C ILE A 346 -23.90 6.45 38.90
N VAL A 347 -24.19 5.50 38.01
CA VAL A 347 -24.68 4.17 38.38
C VAL A 347 -23.59 3.12 38.27
N HIS A 348 -22.67 3.27 37.31
CA HIS A 348 -21.63 2.28 37.05
C HIS A 348 -20.25 2.77 37.49
N SER A 349 -19.46 1.85 38.05
CA SER A 349 -18.13 2.11 38.59
C SER A 349 -17.20 0.90 38.44
N GLY A 350 -15.93 1.06 38.82
CA GLY A 350 -14.88 0.05 38.66
C GLY A 350 -14.15 0.16 37.32
N HIS A 351 -13.00 -0.50 37.21
CA HIS A 351 -12.09 -0.37 36.06
C HIS A 351 -12.71 -0.84 34.73
N LEU A 352 -13.67 -1.77 34.78
CA LEU A 352 -14.41 -2.27 33.63
C LEU A 352 -15.86 -1.79 33.59
N CYS A 353 -16.23 -0.82 34.42
CA CYS A 353 -17.62 -0.36 34.60
C CYS A 353 -18.58 -1.47 35.04
N GLN A 354 -18.08 -2.42 35.84
CA GLN A 354 -18.79 -3.65 36.19
C GLN A 354 -19.73 -3.52 37.41
N ASN A 355 -19.53 -2.49 38.25
CA ASN A 355 -20.23 -2.33 39.53
C ASN A 355 -21.33 -1.29 39.47
#